data_AF-A0AAW3ET35-F1
#
_entry.id   AF-A0AAW3ET35-F1
#
_cell.length_a   1.000
_cell.length_b   1.000
_cell.length_c   1.000
_cell.angle_alpha   90.00
_cell.angle_beta   90.00
_cell.angle_gamma   90.00
#
_symmetry.space_group_name_H-M   'P 1'
#
loop_
_entity.id
_entity.type
_entity.pdbx_description
1 polymer ?
#
loop_
_entity_poly.entity_id
_entity_poly.type
_entity_poly.pdbx_seq_one_letter_code
_entity_poly.pdbx_strand_id
1 'polypeptide(L)'
;MSLIEVKVPDIGDFKEIPVIEVLVKAGDTVEKEQSLVTLESDKATMDVPSSEAGVVKEVKVKVGDNVSEGTLIVVLEGSADAAKPAEKAPEAPAAKPAGKAAEKPAEKAAPAAAPQAGSYSGSADIECDMLVLGSGPGGYSAAFRAADLGMKTVLVERYSVLGGVCLNVGCIPSKALLHTALVLDEAAALAHHGISFGKPEIDLDKLRDFKSGVVKQLTTGLAGMAKARKVEVVTGVGSFVDPNHLEVQVEGGKKVVKFKQAIIAAGSQAVKLPFMPDDPRVIDSTGALELRQLPKRMLVIGGGIIGLEMATVYSSLGAEIDVVEMMDGLMMGADRDLVKVWEKHNAKRFGNVMLKTKTVGAEAKEDGIYVKFEGEKAPADAQRYDLVLVAVGRSPNGKKIGADKAGVAVTDRGFIEVDKQMRTNVPHIFAIGDIVGQPMLAHKAVHEGHVAAEAAHGEKAYFDALQIPSVAYTDPEVAWAGKTEDQCKAEGIKYGKAVFPWVASGRAIANGRDEGFTKLIFDEETHRVIGGGIVGLNAGDLISEVCLAVEMGADAEDIGKTIHPHPTLGESIGMAAELYEGVCTDLPPVRKKK
;
A
#
# COMPACT_ATOMS: atom_id res chain seq x y z
N MET A 1 -1.59 -50.98 10.21
CA MET A 1 -1.53 -49.78 9.35
C MET A 1 -0.12 -49.72 8.78
N SER A 2 0.02 -49.63 7.47
CA SER A 2 1.31 -49.60 6.79
C SER A 2 1.89 -48.19 6.85
N LEU A 3 3.09 -48.06 7.42
CA LEU A 3 3.87 -46.82 7.34
C LEU A 3 4.55 -46.76 5.97
N ILE A 4 4.37 -45.64 5.27
CA ILE A 4 4.92 -45.39 3.94
C ILE A 4 5.95 -44.28 4.06
N GLU A 5 7.17 -44.53 3.60
CA GLU A 5 8.24 -43.54 3.56
C GLU A 5 8.21 -42.78 2.22
N VAL A 6 8.09 -41.46 2.26
CA VAL A 6 8.17 -40.61 1.07
C VAL A 6 9.52 -39.91 1.02
N LYS A 7 10.25 -40.12 -0.08
CA LYS A 7 11.63 -39.67 -0.29
C LYS A 7 11.70 -38.66 -1.43
N VAL A 8 12.77 -37.85 -1.45
CA VAL A 8 13.07 -36.96 -2.57
C VAL A 8 13.19 -37.79 -3.85
N PRO A 9 12.37 -37.52 -4.90
CA PRO A 9 12.43 -38.23 -6.17
C PRO A 9 13.71 -37.90 -6.94
N ASP A 10 13.92 -38.52 -8.10
CA ASP A 10 15.00 -38.13 -9.00
C ASP A 10 14.85 -36.66 -9.41
N ILE A 11 15.79 -35.84 -8.97
CA ILE A 11 15.88 -34.40 -9.22
C ILE A 11 17.01 -34.04 -10.20
N GLY A 12 17.64 -35.04 -10.84
CA GLY A 12 18.83 -34.87 -11.71
C GLY A 12 20.15 -34.85 -10.94
N ASP A 13 21.25 -34.41 -11.58
CA ASP A 13 22.63 -34.43 -11.04
C ASP A 13 22.90 -33.46 -9.85
N PHE A 14 21.85 -32.90 -9.23
CA PHE A 14 21.97 -31.95 -8.14
C PHE A 14 22.23 -32.68 -6.80
N LYS A 15 23.29 -32.27 -6.10
CA LYS A 15 23.65 -32.76 -4.76
C LYS A 15 23.52 -31.62 -3.77
N GLU A 16 22.93 -31.90 -2.60
CA GLU A 16 22.79 -30.95 -1.49
C GLU A 16 21.96 -29.69 -1.82
N ILE A 17 20.68 -29.86 -2.16
CA ILE A 17 19.77 -28.73 -2.40
C ILE A 17 19.10 -28.30 -1.08
N PRO A 18 19.12 -27.01 -0.71
CA PRO A 18 18.44 -26.53 0.49
C PRO A 18 16.92 -26.61 0.38
N VAL A 19 16.28 -27.09 1.44
CA VAL A 19 14.83 -26.98 1.64
C VAL A 19 14.51 -25.56 2.04
N ILE A 20 13.76 -24.84 1.21
CA ILE A 20 13.36 -23.46 1.50
C ILE A 20 11.97 -23.35 2.13
N GLU A 21 11.14 -24.38 1.98
CA GLU A 21 9.81 -24.43 2.57
C GLU A 21 9.37 -25.87 2.86
N VAL A 22 8.67 -26.07 3.97
CA VAL A 22 8.03 -27.33 4.34
C VAL A 22 6.52 -27.08 4.39
N LEU A 23 5.78 -27.71 3.48
CA LEU A 23 4.38 -27.41 3.19
C LEU A 23 3.40 -28.28 3.98
N VAL A 24 3.90 -29.25 4.75
CA VAL A 24 3.09 -30.20 5.52
C VAL A 24 3.60 -30.32 6.96
N LYS A 25 2.71 -30.63 7.90
CA LYS A 25 3.03 -30.92 9.31
C LYS A 25 2.48 -32.28 9.73
N ALA A 26 3.01 -32.82 10.84
CA ALA A 26 2.47 -34.03 11.43
C ALA A 26 0.98 -33.85 11.80
N GLY A 27 0.15 -34.80 11.37
CA GLY A 27 -1.31 -34.80 11.50
C GLY A 27 -2.06 -34.38 10.24
N ASP A 28 -1.39 -33.84 9.22
CA ASP A 28 -2.03 -33.43 7.97
C ASP A 28 -2.38 -34.65 7.09
N THR A 29 -3.52 -34.58 6.39
CA THR A 29 -3.87 -35.55 5.35
C THR A 29 -3.34 -35.04 4.03
N VAL A 30 -2.53 -35.86 3.34
CA VAL A 30 -1.93 -35.52 2.04
C VAL A 30 -2.50 -36.41 0.94
N GLU A 31 -2.80 -35.81 -0.20
CA GLU A 31 -3.16 -36.54 -1.43
C GLU A 31 -1.91 -36.93 -2.22
N LYS A 32 -2.02 -37.92 -3.09
CA LYS A 32 -0.96 -38.27 -4.04
C LYS A 32 -0.71 -37.08 -4.97
N GLU A 33 0.55 -36.78 -5.26
CA GLU A 33 1.04 -35.60 -5.99
C GLU A 33 0.95 -34.24 -5.26
N GLN A 34 0.50 -34.21 -4.00
CA GLN A 34 0.51 -32.97 -3.21
C GLN A 34 1.93 -32.57 -2.81
N SER A 35 2.33 -31.31 -3.05
CA SER A 35 3.64 -30.78 -2.67
C SER A 35 3.89 -30.89 -1.16
N LEU A 36 5.04 -31.47 -0.79
CA LEU A 36 5.43 -31.70 0.60
C LEU A 36 6.48 -30.69 1.07
N VAL A 37 7.45 -30.38 0.23
CA VAL A 37 8.54 -29.44 0.48
C VAL A 37 8.94 -28.74 -0.81
N THR A 38 9.51 -27.55 -0.69
CA THR A 38 10.06 -26.78 -1.80
C THR A 38 11.57 -26.68 -1.65
N LEU A 39 12.29 -27.00 -2.72
CA LEU A 39 13.74 -26.98 -2.83
C LEU A 39 14.18 -25.84 -3.74
N GLU A 40 15.31 -25.21 -3.45
CA GLU A 40 15.87 -24.13 -4.28
C GLU A 40 17.31 -24.46 -4.70
N SER A 41 17.55 -24.60 -6.01
CA SER A 41 18.90 -24.65 -6.57
C SER A 41 19.32 -23.28 -7.11
N ASP A 42 20.58 -23.17 -7.54
CA ASP A 42 21.11 -21.99 -8.23
C ASP A 42 20.39 -21.66 -9.56
N LYS A 43 19.58 -22.59 -10.08
CA LYS A 43 18.91 -22.45 -11.39
C LYS A 43 17.39 -22.57 -11.35
N ALA A 44 16.79 -23.15 -10.31
CA ALA A 44 15.36 -23.37 -10.24
C ALA A 44 14.85 -23.63 -8.81
N THR A 45 13.59 -23.28 -8.59
CA THR A 45 12.81 -23.72 -7.43
C THR A 45 11.92 -24.88 -7.84
N MET A 46 11.89 -25.96 -7.05
CA MET A 46 11.15 -27.19 -7.37
C MET A 46 10.42 -27.72 -6.14
N ASP A 47 9.14 -28.06 -6.31
CA ASP A 47 8.36 -28.74 -5.29
C ASP A 47 8.54 -30.26 -5.38
N VAL A 48 8.63 -30.91 -4.22
CA VAL A 48 8.63 -32.37 -4.13
C VAL A 48 7.22 -32.88 -3.80
N PRO A 49 6.55 -33.58 -4.73
CA PRO A 49 5.22 -34.13 -4.50
C PRO A 49 5.23 -35.40 -3.62
N SER A 50 4.10 -35.69 -2.98
CA SER A 50 3.87 -36.94 -2.25
C SER A 50 3.68 -38.12 -3.21
N SER A 51 4.40 -39.22 -3.00
CA SER A 51 4.27 -40.42 -3.83
C SER A 51 2.98 -41.21 -3.57
N GLU A 52 2.35 -41.03 -2.41
CA GLU A 52 1.14 -41.73 -1.97
C GLU A 52 0.24 -40.81 -1.12
N ALA A 53 -1.04 -41.17 -1.01
CA ALA A 53 -1.98 -40.49 -0.12
C ALA A 53 -1.93 -41.10 1.30
N GLY A 54 -2.09 -40.28 2.33
CA GLY A 54 -2.07 -40.74 3.72
C GLY A 54 -2.03 -39.62 4.74
N VAL A 55 -1.93 -39.97 6.02
CA VAL A 55 -1.78 -38.99 7.10
C VAL A 55 -0.31 -38.88 7.48
N VAL A 56 0.23 -37.65 7.50
CA VAL A 56 1.62 -37.37 7.85
C VAL A 56 1.82 -37.68 9.33
N LYS A 57 2.63 -38.69 9.64
CA LYS A 57 2.95 -39.05 11.02
C LYS A 57 4.13 -38.26 11.55
N GLU A 58 5.14 -38.07 10.70
CA GLU A 58 6.38 -37.38 11.06
C GLU A 58 7.00 -36.71 9.83
N VAL A 59 7.50 -35.49 10.00
CA VAL A 59 8.28 -34.76 9.00
C VAL A 59 9.74 -34.80 9.42
N LYS A 60 10.62 -35.27 8.53
CA LYS A 60 12.03 -35.57 8.81
C LYS A 60 13.00 -34.50 8.35
N VAL A 61 12.52 -33.48 7.64
CA VAL A 61 13.32 -32.37 7.12
C VAL A 61 12.81 -31.03 7.66
N LYS A 62 13.70 -30.03 7.74
CA LYS A 62 13.40 -28.67 8.16
C LYS A 62 13.88 -27.67 7.12
N VAL A 63 13.32 -26.46 7.16
CA VAL A 63 13.80 -25.34 6.34
C VAL A 63 15.26 -25.06 6.67
N GLY A 64 16.11 -25.04 5.64
CA GLY A 64 17.57 -24.91 5.74
C GLY A 64 18.35 -26.22 5.67
N ASP A 65 17.70 -27.39 5.71
CA ASP A 65 18.37 -28.68 5.54
C ASP A 65 18.74 -28.91 4.07
N ASN A 66 19.92 -29.48 3.80
CA ASN A 66 20.35 -29.89 2.47
C ASN A 66 19.91 -31.32 2.18
N VAL A 67 19.20 -31.53 1.07
CA VAL A 67 18.66 -32.84 0.67
C VAL A 67 19.16 -33.26 -0.72
N SER A 68 19.22 -34.57 -0.96
CA SER A 68 19.51 -35.18 -2.26
C SER A 68 18.46 -36.24 -2.62
N GLU A 69 18.48 -36.73 -3.86
CA GLU A 69 17.67 -37.90 -4.26
C GLU A 69 17.73 -39.01 -3.20
N GLY A 70 16.56 -39.57 -2.85
CA GLY A 70 16.43 -40.64 -1.87
C GLY A 70 16.40 -40.18 -0.40
N THR A 71 16.56 -38.88 -0.11
CA THR A 71 16.44 -38.36 1.27
C THR A 71 15.01 -38.49 1.77
N LEU A 72 14.81 -38.98 2.99
CA LEU A 72 13.49 -39.17 3.58
C LEU A 72 12.87 -37.83 4.02
N ILE A 73 11.69 -37.50 3.50
CA ILE A 73 11.01 -36.22 3.75
C ILE A 73 9.93 -36.39 4.81
N VAL A 74 9.01 -37.35 4.61
CA VAL A 74 7.90 -37.63 5.53
C VAL A 74 7.63 -39.12 5.66
N VAL A 75 7.04 -39.51 6.80
CA VAL A 75 6.47 -40.83 7.02
C VAL A 75 4.95 -40.71 7.05
N LEU A 76 4.26 -41.37 6.13
CA LEU A 76 2.81 -41.40 6.02
C LEU A 76 2.24 -42.67 6.67
N GLU A 77 1.03 -42.57 7.21
CA GLU A 77 0.20 -43.72 7.57
C GLU A 77 -0.87 -43.90 6.49
N GLY A 78 -0.81 -45.01 5.74
CA GLY A 78 -1.69 -45.25 4.60
C GLY A 78 -3.10 -45.70 5.00
N SER A 79 -4.13 -45.14 4.36
CA SER A 79 -5.51 -45.65 4.39
C SER A 79 -5.73 -46.60 3.21
N ALA A 80 -6.31 -47.77 3.48
CA ALA A 80 -6.75 -48.69 2.42
C ALA A 80 -8.12 -48.24 1.87
N ASP A 81 -8.17 -48.12 0.54
CA ASP A 81 -9.31 -48.00 -0.36
C ASP A 81 -10.16 -46.70 -0.39
N ALA A 82 -10.29 -46.19 -1.61
CA ALA A 82 -11.27 -45.20 -2.03
C ALA A 82 -12.60 -45.87 -2.41
N ALA A 83 -13.71 -45.44 -1.80
CA ALA A 83 -15.06 -45.59 -2.35
C ALA A 83 -15.99 -44.45 -1.88
N LYS A 84 -16.78 -43.92 -2.82
CA LYS A 84 -17.64 -42.71 -2.76
C LYS A 84 -19.03 -43.02 -2.13
N PRO A 85 -19.95 -42.03 -1.98
CA PRO A 85 -20.32 -41.32 -0.75
C PRO A 85 -21.68 -41.73 -0.13
N ALA A 86 -21.91 -41.46 1.16
CA ALA A 86 -23.27 -41.40 1.73
C ALA A 86 -23.37 -40.46 2.95
N GLU A 87 -24.38 -39.58 2.85
CA GLU A 87 -25.05 -38.73 3.84
C GLU A 87 -24.78 -38.93 5.34
N LYS A 88 -24.57 -37.81 6.04
CA LYS A 88 -24.83 -37.70 7.49
C LYS A 88 -25.57 -36.41 7.83
N ALA A 89 -26.70 -36.59 8.51
CA ALA A 89 -27.25 -35.68 9.51
C ALA A 89 -27.70 -36.54 10.71
N PRO A 90 -27.88 -35.98 11.92
CA PRO A 90 -27.02 -35.01 12.60
C PRO A 90 -26.67 -35.53 14.02
N GLU A 91 -25.52 -35.12 14.58
CA GLU A 91 -25.34 -35.22 16.04
C GLU A 91 -24.55 -34.02 16.60
N ALA A 92 -25.10 -33.48 17.69
CA ALA A 92 -24.75 -32.25 18.37
C ALA A 92 -23.66 -32.51 19.46
N PRO A 93 -23.10 -31.48 20.13
CA PRO A 93 -21.65 -31.27 20.12
C PRO A 93 -20.97 -31.58 21.47
N ALA A 94 -19.69 -31.96 21.41
CA ALA A 94 -18.78 -31.93 22.55
C ALA A 94 -17.63 -30.92 22.31
N ALA A 95 -17.32 -30.16 23.37
CA ALA A 95 -16.65 -28.88 23.39
C ALA A 95 -15.20 -28.85 22.84
N LYS A 96 -14.89 -27.78 22.08
CA LYS A 96 -13.53 -27.39 21.66
C LYS A 96 -12.86 -26.46 22.69
N PRO A 97 -11.54 -26.58 22.94
CA PRO A 97 -10.75 -25.53 23.56
C PRO A 97 -10.54 -24.36 22.58
N ALA A 98 -10.59 -23.14 23.11
CA ALA A 98 -10.55 -21.88 22.36
C ALA A 98 -9.25 -21.68 21.57
N GLY A 99 -9.35 -21.75 20.24
CA GLY A 99 -8.34 -21.27 19.28
C GLY A 99 -8.65 -19.82 18.89
N LYS A 100 -7.60 -18.98 18.94
CA LYS A 100 -7.63 -17.55 18.63
C LYS A 100 -8.16 -17.29 17.22
N ALA A 101 -9.12 -16.38 17.13
CA ALA A 101 -9.71 -15.92 15.88
C ALA A 101 -8.66 -15.18 15.03
N ALA A 102 -8.50 -15.64 13.79
CA ALA A 102 -8.07 -14.79 12.69
C ALA A 102 -9.18 -13.77 12.42
N GLU A 103 -8.82 -12.50 12.26
CA GLU A 103 -9.77 -11.43 11.93
C GLU A 103 -10.41 -11.72 10.56
N LYS A 104 -11.72 -11.99 10.60
CA LYS A 104 -12.62 -11.99 9.45
C LYS A 104 -12.51 -10.65 8.69
N PRO A 105 -12.78 -10.61 7.37
CA PRO A 105 -13.07 -9.35 6.68
C PRO A 105 -14.15 -8.62 7.46
N ALA A 106 -13.90 -7.34 7.78
CA ALA A 106 -14.79 -6.54 8.61
C ALA A 106 -16.23 -6.66 8.13
N GLU A 107 -17.06 -7.31 8.95
CA GLU A 107 -18.51 -7.29 8.82
C GLU A 107 -18.91 -5.81 8.74
N LYS A 108 -19.66 -5.40 7.70
CA LYS A 108 -20.10 -4.02 7.52
C LYS A 108 -20.69 -3.53 8.83
N ALA A 109 -19.98 -2.62 9.50
CA ALA A 109 -20.45 -2.02 10.74
C ALA A 109 -21.82 -1.40 10.46
N ALA A 110 -22.75 -1.52 11.42
CA ALA A 110 -24.04 -0.84 11.29
C ALA A 110 -23.78 0.65 11.02
N PRO A 111 -24.51 1.29 10.07
CA PRO A 111 -24.32 2.71 9.78
C PRO A 111 -24.37 3.52 11.06
N ALA A 112 -23.41 4.44 11.24
CA ALA A 112 -23.40 5.31 12.40
C ALA A 112 -24.74 6.05 12.53
N ALA A 113 -25.29 6.10 13.74
CA ALA A 113 -26.61 6.70 13.97
C ALA A 113 -26.60 8.18 13.57
N ALA A 114 -27.64 8.62 12.84
CA ALA A 114 -27.76 9.99 12.39
C ALA A 114 -27.94 10.95 13.60
N PRO A 115 -27.08 11.98 13.76
CA PRO A 115 -27.20 12.93 14.85
C PRO A 115 -28.35 13.93 14.62
N GLN A 116 -28.82 14.55 15.71
CA GLN A 116 -29.77 15.65 15.61
C GLN A 116 -29.06 16.89 15.07
N ALA A 117 -29.50 17.39 13.92
CA ALA A 117 -28.94 18.57 13.29
C ALA A 117 -29.12 19.83 14.15
N GLY A 118 -28.16 20.75 14.05
CA GLY A 118 -28.21 22.08 14.64
C GLY A 118 -29.14 23.02 13.87
N SER A 119 -29.25 24.26 14.36
CA SER A 119 -29.98 25.34 13.70
C SER A 119 -29.21 26.65 13.84
N TYR A 120 -28.98 27.36 12.74
CA TYR A 120 -28.39 28.71 12.73
C TYR A 120 -29.43 29.76 12.32
N SER A 121 -29.51 30.86 13.08
CA SER A 121 -30.48 31.95 12.85
C SER A 121 -29.84 33.31 12.53
N GLY A 122 -28.51 33.34 12.35
CA GLY A 122 -27.79 34.57 11.98
C GLY A 122 -27.79 34.83 10.47
N SER A 123 -27.22 35.95 10.06
CA SER A 123 -26.97 36.24 8.64
C SER A 123 -25.78 35.45 8.11
N ALA A 124 -25.77 35.18 6.80
CA ALA A 124 -24.63 34.63 6.08
C ALA A 124 -23.77 35.77 5.51
N ASP A 125 -22.45 35.66 5.60
CA ASP A 125 -21.50 36.60 5.00
C ASP A 125 -21.25 36.27 3.53
N ILE A 126 -21.31 34.99 3.17
CA ILE A 126 -21.10 34.46 1.82
C ILE A 126 -22.22 33.45 1.51
N GLU A 127 -22.79 33.51 0.30
CA GLU A 127 -23.70 32.49 -0.21
C GLU A 127 -23.11 31.85 -1.48
N CYS A 128 -23.17 30.52 -1.58
CA CYS A 128 -22.67 29.77 -2.75
C CYS A 128 -23.58 28.60 -3.15
N ASP A 129 -23.41 28.12 -4.38
CA ASP A 129 -24.05 26.88 -4.82
C ASP A 129 -23.30 25.67 -4.26
N MET A 130 -21.96 25.73 -4.31
CA MET A 130 -21.07 24.67 -3.85
C MET A 130 -20.09 25.19 -2.80
N LEU A 131 -20.09 24.56 -1.63
CA LEU A 131 -19.05 24.70 -0.61
C LEU A 131 -18.14 23.47 -0.65
N VAL A 132 -16.82 23.65 -0.67
CA VAL A 132 -15.87 22.56 -0.46
C VAL A 132 -15.02 22.84 0.77
N LEU A 133 -15.00 21.90 1.72
CA LEU A 133 -14.23 22.00 2.96
C LEU A 133 -12.94 21.19 2.87
N GLY A 134 -11.81 21.88 2.70
CA GLY A 134 -10.47 21.33 2.55
C GLY A 134 -9.97 21.41 1.10
N SER A 135 -8.71 21.79 0.91
CA SER A 135 -8.10 22.00 -0.41
C SER A 135 -7.07 20.94 -0.80
N GLY A 136 -7.16 19.74 -0.22
CA GLY A 136 -6.36 18.58 -0.68
C GLY A 136 -6.73 18.13 -2.10
N PRO A 137 -6.07 17.07 -2.62
CA PRO A 137 -6.33 16.54 -3.96
C PRO A 137 -7.81 16.40 -4.32
N GLY A 138 -8.62 15.76 -3.46
CA GLY A 138 -10.04 15.66 -3.72
C GLY A 138 -10.77 17.01 -3.67
N GLY A 139 -10.44 17.85 -2.69
CA GLY A 139 -11.13 19.11 -2.47
C GLY A 139 -10.93 20.14 -3.57
N TYR A 140 -9.69 20.43 -3.97
CA TYR A 140 -9.48 21.38 -5.07
C TYR A 140 -9.99 20.83 -6.40
N SER A 141 -9.87 19.51 -6.65
CA SER A 141 -10.41 18.90 -7.88
C SER A 141 -11.93 18.99 -7.92
N ALA A 142 -12.62 18.71 -6.82
CA ALA A 142 -14.07 18.90 -6.69
C ALA A 142 -14.47 20.36 -6.88
N ALA A 143 -13.78 21.30 -6.25
CA ALA A 143 -14.08 22.73 -6.37
C ALA A 143 -13.87 23.24 -7.81
N PHE A 144 -12.80 22.80 -8.47
CA PHE A 144 -12.51 23.19 -9.85
C PHE A 144 -13.51 22.57 -10.82
N ARG A 145 -13.84 21.27 -10.65
CA ARG A 145 -14.87 20.61 -11.46
C ARG A 145 -16.24 21.26 -11.26
N ALA A 146 -16.59 21.61 -10.03
CA ALA A 146 -17.83 22.30 -9.73
C ALA A 146 -17.93 23.68 -10.40
N ALA A 147 -16.83 24.45 -10.38
CA ALA A 147 -16.75 25.73 -11.08
C ALA A 147 -16.82 25.56 -12.60
N ASP A 148 -16.17 24.53 -13.15
CA ASP A 148 -16.23 24.20 -14.59
C ASP A 148 -17.65 23.77 -15.03
N LEU A 149 -18.46 23.24 -14.10
CA LEU A 149 -19.91 22.97 -14.27
C LEU A 149 -20.80 24.21 -14.05
N GLY A 150 -20.22 25.38 -13.78
CA GLY A 150 -20.94 26.65 -13.66
C GLY A 150 -21.52 26.94 -12.27
N MET A 151 -21.17 26.17 -11.24
CA MET A 151 -21.61 26.44 -9.85
C MET A 151 -20.78 27.56 -9.21
N LYS A 152 -21.44 28.50 -8.53
CA LYS A 152 -20.72 29.48 -7.68
C LYS A 152 -20.09 28.72 -6.52
N THR A 153 -18.76 28.62 -6.53
CA THR A 153 -18.01 27.71 -5.65
C THR A 153 -17.14 28.46 -4.66
N VAL A 154 -17.23 28.06 -3.39
CA VAL A 154 -16.38 28.53 -2.28
C VAL A 154 -15.56 27.36 -1.76
N LEU A 155 -14.23 27.53 -1.67
CA LEU A 155 -13.30 26.55 -1.11
C LEU A 155 -12.77 27.07 0.23
N VAL A 156 -12.98 26.31 1.30
CA VAL A 156 -12.50 26.66 2.65
C VAL A 156 -11.27 25.83 2.96
N GLU A 157 -10.16 26.48 3.30
CA GLU A 157 -8.90 25.85 3.66
C GLU A 157 -8.30 26.55 4.88
N ARG A 158 -7.78 25.80 5.85
CA ARG A 158 -7.21 26.39 7.07
C ARG A 158 -5.80 26.96 6.87
N TYR A 159 -5.08 26.48 5.86
CA TYR A 159 -3.74 26.95 5.51
C TYR A 159 -3.76 28.00 4.40
N SER A 160 -2.69 28.79 4.29
CA SER A 160 -2.56 29.85 3.28
C SER A 160 -2.29 29.34 1.86
N VAL A 161 -2.02 28.05 1.69
CA VAL A 161 -1.69 27.40 0.42
C VAL A 161 -2.61 26.20 0.14
N LEU A 162 -2.92 25.99 -1.13
CA LEU A 162 -3.77 24.88 -1.60
C LEU A 162 -2.96 23.59 -1.79
N GLY A 163 -3.64 22.49 -2.09
CA GLY A 163 -3.06 21.19 -2.42
C GLY A 163 -2.97 20.22 -1.23
N GLY A 164 -3.33 20.68 -0.03
CA GLY A 164 -3.43 19.89 1.19
C GLY A 164 -2.17 19.08 1.51
N VAL A 165 -2.35 17.92 2.15
CA VAL A 165 -1.24 17.06 2.58
C VAL A 165 -0.37 16.60 1.42
N CYS A 166 -0.97 16.11 0.33
CA CYS A 166 -0.23 15.49 -0.77
C CYS A 166 0.78 16.44 -1.42
N LEU A 167 0.38 17.68 -1.68
CA LEU A 167 1.29 18.65 -2.29
C LEU A 167 2.29 19.24 -1.28
N ASN A 168 1.85 19.57 -0.07
CA ASN A 168 2.66 20.39 0.84
C ASN A 168 3.59 19.57 1.74
N VAL A 169 3.12 18.42 2.24
CA VAL A 169 3.79 17.62 3.30
C VAL A 169 3.61 16.12 3.09
N GLY A 170 3.58 15.68 1.83
CA GLY A 170 3.28 14.30 1.46
C GLY A 170 3.91 13.92 0.13
N CYS A 171 3.08 13.51 -0.83
CA CYS A 171 3.47 12.96 -2.15
C CYS A 171 4.58 13.75 -2.85
N ILE A 172 4.41 15.06 -3.03
CA ILE A 172 5.32 15.86 -3.87
C ILE A 172 6.69 16.05 -3.22
N PRO A 173 6.81 16.56 -1.98
CA PRO A 173 8.13 16.71 -1.36
C PRO A 173 8.81 15.37 -1.12
N SER A 174 8.08 14.30 -0.79
CA SER A 174 8.69 12.96 -0.63
C SER A 174 9.27 12.43 -1.94
N LYS A 175 8.53 12.53 -3.05
CA LYS A 175 8.98 12.03 -4.38
C LYS A 175 10.14 12.87 -4.91
N ALA A 176 10.15 14.18 -4.65
CA ALA A 176 11.30 15.03 -5.00
C ALA A 176 12.58 14.58 -4.28
N LEU A 177 12.49 14.24 -2.99
CA LEU A 177 13.63 13.75 -2.21
C LEU A 177 14.02 12.31 -2.58
N LEU A 178 13.06 11.43 -2.84
CA LEU A 178 13.30 10.06 -3.29
C LEU A 178 14.01 10.04 -4.64
N HIS A 179 13.65 10.93 -5.57
CA HIS A 179 14.37 11.06 -6.82
C HIS A 179 15.84 11.46 -6.59
N THR A 180 16.11 12.42 -5.70
CA THR A 180 17.49 12.78 -5.35
C THR A 180 18.24 11.61 -4.70
N ALA A 181 17.59 10.84 -3.82
CA ALA A 181 18.15 9.66 -3.20
C ALA A 181 18.47 8.55 -4.22
N LEU A 182 17.58 8.31 -5.19
CA LEU A 182 17.81 7.36 -6.27
C LEU A 182 19.03 7.74 -7.12
N VAL A 183 19.13 9.00 -7.55
CA VAL A 183 20.26 9.47 -8.36
C VAL A 183 21.59 9.35 -7.60
N LEU A 184 21.56 9.59 -6.28
CA LEU A 184 22.72 9.40 -5.42
C LEU A 184 23.18 7.94 -5.38
N ASP A 185 22.24 7.01 -5.22
CA ASP A 185 22.54 5.58 -5.16
C ASP A 185 22.97 5.03 -6.54
N GLU A 186 22.36 5.50 -7.63
CA GLU A 186 22.75 5.15 -9.01
C GLU A 186 24.15 5.66 -9.35
N ALA A 187 24.48 6.90 -8.98
CA ALA A 187 25.81 7.46 -9.21
C ALA A 187 26.90 6.64 -8.48
N ALA A 188 26.60 6.13 -7.28
CA ALA A 188 27.50 5.23 -6.57
C ALA A 188 27.61 3.84 -7.24
N ALA A 189 26.49 3.30 -7.73
CA ALA A 189 26.44 2.00 -8.40
C ALA A 189 27.23 1.94 -9.72
N LEU A 190 27.35 3.08 -10.42
CA LEU A 190 28.13 3.19 -11.68
C LEU A 190 29.61 2.80 -11.54
N ALA A 191 30.16 2.73 -10.33
CA ALA A 191 31.52 2.25 -10.11
C ALA A 191 31.73 0.82 -10.66
N HIS A 192 30.71 -0.04 -10.59
CA HIS A 192 30.74 -1.38 -11.18
C HIS A 192 30.80 -1.37 -12.71
N HIS A 193 30.35 -0.29 -13.35
CA HIS A 193 30.45 -0.06 -14.80
C HIS A 193 31.78 0.63 -15.19
N GLY A 194 32.68 0.85 -14.24
CA GLY A 194 33.96 1.53 -14.46
C GLY A 194 33.89 3.06 -14.41
N ILE A 195 32.78 3.65 -13.96
CA ILE A 195 32.63 5.11 -13.79
C ILE A 195 32.51 5.42 -12.30
N SER A 196 33.57 5.98 -11.72
CA SER A 196 33.62 6.29 -10.29
C SER A 196 33.45 7.78 -10.02
N PHE A 197 32.58 8.10 -9.08
CA PHE A 197 32.45 9.44 -8.50
C PHE A 197 33.05 9.47 -7.09
N GLY A 198 33.47 10.64 -6.62
CA GLY A 198 33.78 10.84 -5.21
C GLY A 198 32.52 10.78 -4.35
N LYS A 199 32.68 10.65 -3.02
CA LYS A 199 31.55 10.84 -2.10
C LYS A 199 31.01 12.27 -2.25
N PRO A 200 29.69 12.46 -2.43
CA PRO A 200 29.14 13.78 -2.62
C PRO A 200 29.17 14.59 -1.33
N GLU A 201 29.33 15.90 -1.48
CA GLU A 201 29.11 16.86 -0.41
C GLU A 201 27.62 17.20 -0.36
N ILE A 202 26.99 17.00 0.80
CA ILE A 202 25.55 17.22 0.99
C ILE A 202 25.32 18.58 1.65
N ASP A 203 24.79 19.51 0.87
CA ASP A 203 24.28 20.80 1.33
C ASP A 203 22.79 20.67 1.63
N LEU A 204 22.46 20.48 2.91
CA LEU A 204 21.10 20.18 3.35
C LEU A 204 20.13 21.35 3.13
N ASP A 205 20.62 22.59 3.23
CA ASP A 205 19.81 23.79 3.03
C ASP A 205 19.43 23.92 1.56
N LYS A 206 20.36 23.70 0.63
CA LYS A 206 20.03 23.68 -0.81
C LYS A 206 19.06 22.57 -1.18
N LEU A 207 19.21 21.38 -0.58
CA LEU A 207 18.26 20.28 -0.80
C LEU A 207 16.85 20.65 -0.31
N ARG A 208 16.77 21.28 0.87
CA ARG A 208 15.50 21.77 1.44
C ARG A 208 14.89 22.87 0.56
N ASP A 209 15.70 23.77 0.02
CA ASP A 209 15.27 24.84 -0.87
C ASP A 209 14.76 24.32 -2.21
N PHE A 210 15.45 23.34 -2.82
CA PHE A 210 14.97 22.66 -4.02
C PHE A 210 13.57 22.04 -3.81
N LYS A 211 13.43 21.20 -2.77
CA LYS A 211 12.14 20.60 -2.40
C LYS A 211 11.06 21.66 -2.20
N SER A 212 11.37 22.72 -1.46
CA SER A 212 10.41 23.79 -1.16
C SER A 212 10.06 24.62 -2.40
N GLY A 213 10.99 24.77 -3.35
CA GLY A 213 10.78 25.39 -4.65
C GLY A 213 9.78 24.62 -5.51
N VAL A 214 9.90 23.30 -5.58
CA VAL A 214 8.95 22.42 -6.29
C VAL A 214 7.54 22.58 -5.72
N VAL A 215 7.39 22.51 -4.39
CA VAL A 215 6.10 22.71 -3.71
C VAL A 215 5.54 24.10 -4.03
N LYS A 216 6.35 25.16 -3.88
CA LYS A 216 5.94 26.55 -4.12
C LYS A 216 5.46 26.78 -5.56
N GLN A 217 6.14 26.20 -6.55
CA GLN A 217 5.74 26.32 -7.94
C GLN A 217 4.33 25.77 -8.17
N LEU A 218 4.07 24.58 -7.63
CA LEU A 218 2.79 23.89 -7.78
C LEU A 218 1.66 24.57 -6.97
N THR A 219 1.93 25.02 -5.75
CA THR A 219 0.92 25.77 -4.95
C THR A 219 0.56 27.10 -5.62
N THR A 220 1.54 27.77 -6.23
CA THR A 220 1.31 28.99 -7.03
C THR A 220 0.42 28.69 -8.25
N GLY A 221 0.68 27.57 -8.94
CA GLY A 221 -0.16 27.09 -10.03
C GLY A 221 -1.61 26.83 -9.61
N LEU A 222 -1.82 26.15 -8.47
CA LEU A 222 -3.16 25.90 -7.92
C LEU A 222 -3.90 27.20 -7.58
N ALA A 223 -3.22 28.17 -6.94
CA ALA A 223 -3.82 29.47 -6.65
C ALA A 223 -4.21 30.22 -7.94
N GLY A 224 -3.37 30.16 -8.97
CA GLY A 224 -3.67 30.69 -10.31
C GLY A 224 -4.90 30.04 -10.94
N MET A 225 -5.00 28.71 -10.88
CA MET A 225 -6.14 27.95 -11.41
C MET A 225 -7.44 28.23 -10.66
N ALA A 226 -7.41 28.34 -9.33
CA ALA A 226 -8.58 28.72 -8.53
C ALA A 226 -9.10 30.10 -8.95
N LYS A 227 -8.19 31.08 -9.11
CA LYS A 227 -8.54 32.43 -9.59
C LYS A 227 -9.12 32.41 -11.01
N ALA A 228 -8.52 31.65 -11.93
CA ALA A 228 -8.99 31.54 -13.31
C ALA A 228 -10.42 30.97 -13.39
N ARG A 229 -10.75 30.04 -12.50
CA ARG A 229 -12.08 29.43 -12.35
C ARG A 229 -13.06 30.24 -11.49
N LYS A 230 -12.62 31.38 -10.96
CA LYS A 230 -13.41 32.23 -10.04
C LYS A 230 -13.91 31.48 -8.79
N VAL A 231 -13.11 30.53 -8.31
CA VAL A 231 -13.36 29.87 -7.01
C VAL A 231 -12.92 30.83 -5.90
N GLU A 232 -13.84 31.18 -5.01
CA GLU A 232 -13.53 32.00 -3.84
C GLU A 232 -12.87 31.13 -2.77
N VAL A 233 -11.62 31.45 -2.42
CA VAL A 233 -10.88 30.74 -1.36
C VAL A 233 -11.02 31.50 -0.06
N VAL A 234 -11.57 30.86 0.97
CA VAL A 234 -11.68 31.41 2.33
C VAL A 234 -10.68 30.69 3.23
N THR A 235 -9.65 31.43 3.66
CA THR A 235 -8.62 30.88 4.55
C THR A 235 -9.09 30.92 6.00
N GLY A 236 -9.33 29.75 6.61
CA GLY A 236 -9.75 29.63 8.00
C GLY A 236 -10.20 28.23 8.40
N VAL A 237 -10.46 28.04 9.69
CA VAL A 237 -10.93 26.75 10.22
C VAL A 237 -12.45 26.68 10.09
N GLY A 238 -12.93 25.82 9.20
CA GLY A 238 -14.36 25.58 8.97
C GLY A 238 -14.97 24.57 9.92
N SER A 239 -16.16 24.88 10.45
CA SER A 239 -17.00 23.97 11.23
C SER A 239 -18.46 24.14 10.86
N PHE A 240 -19.18 23.04 10.62
CA PHE A 240 -20.63 23.11 10.37
C PHE A 240 -21.35 23.58 11.62
N VAL A 241 -22.38 24.41 11.43
CA VAL A 241 -23.23 24.90 12.52
C VAL A 241 -24.68 24.44 12.37
N ASP A 242 -25.08 24.10 11.14
CA ASP A 242 -26.35 23.45 10.79
C ASP A 242 -26.18 22.74 9.42
N PRO A 243 -27.24 22.14 8.83
CA PRO A 243 -27.16 21.46 7.54
C PRO A 243 -26.82 22.32 6.31
N ASN A 244 -26.84 23.65 6.41
CA ASN A 244 -26.69 24.57 5.27
C ASN A 244 -25.71 25.73 5.52
N HIS A 245 -25.05 25.76 6.69
CA HIS A 245 -24.11 26.80 7.07
C HIS A 245 -22.81 26.23 7.64
N LEU A 246 -21.70 26.80 7.17
CA LEU A 246 -20.36 26.56 7.70
C LEU A 246 -19.85 27.87 8.33
N GLU A 247 -19.51 27.83 9.61
CA GLU A 247 -18.77 28.91 10.26
C GLU A 247 -17.27 28.71 9.99
N VAL A 248 -16.60 29.75 9.53
CA VAL A 248 -15.16 29.77 9.25
C VAL A 248 -14.50 30.76 10.18
N GLN A 249 -13.64 30.25 11.06
CA GLN A 249 -12.77 31.05 11.90
C GLN A 249 -11.62 31.59 11.04
N VAL A 250 -11.64 32.89 10.76
CA VAL A 250 -10.68 33.59 9.91
C VAL A 250 -9.78 34.48 10.75
N GLU A 251 -8.67 34.96 10.18
CA GLU A 251 -7.87 35.98 10.86
C GLU A 251 -8.72 37.24 11.10
N GLY A 252 -8.82 37.67 12.36
CA GLY A 252 -9.60 38.86 12.75
C GLY A 252 -11.09 38.65 12.98
N GLY A 253 -11.61 37.41 12.95
CA GLY A 253 -13.00 37.14 13.35
C GLY A 253 -13.56 35.84 12.78
N LYS A 254 -14.84 35.89 12.40
CA LYS A 254 -15.55 34.75 11.83
C LYS A 254 -16.36 35.16 10.62
N LYS A 255 -16.51 34.23 9.68
CA LYS A 255 -17.42 34.35 8.53
C LYS A 255 -18.35 33.16 8.51
N VAL A 256 -19.58 33.34 8.04
CA VAL A 256 -20.53 32.26 7.81
C VAL A 256 -20.80 32.11 6.33
N VAL A 257 -20.55 30.91 5.81
CA VAL A 257 -20.83 30.53 4.43
C VAL A 257 -22.10 29.70 4.40
N LYS A 258 -23.14 30.19 3.72
CA LYS A 258 -24.36 29.45 3.42
C LYS A 258 -24.23 28.78 2.07
N PHE A 259 -24.64 27.52 1.98
CA PHE A 259 -24.46 26.71 0.78
C PHE A 259 -25.72 25.92 0.40
N LYS A 260 -25.87 25.64 -0.89
CA LYS A 260 -26.90 24.70 -1.40
C LYS A 260 -26.41 23.26 -1.29
N GLN A 261 -25.18 23.01 -1.72
CA GLN A 261 -24.49 21.72 -1.68
C GLN A 261 -23.14 21.87 -0.96
N ALA A 262 -22.68 20.83 -0.27
CA ALA A 262 -21.35 20.81 0.33
C ALA A 262 -20.58 19.52 0.00
N ILE A 263 -19.27 19.64 -0.22
CA ILE A 263 -18.35 18.51 -0.36
C ILE A 263 -17.32 18.59 0.77
N ILE A 264 -17.31 17.58 1.64
CA ILE A 264 -16.36 17.44 2.74
C ILE A 264 -15.09 16.75 2.24
N ALA A 265 -13.97 17.47 2.25
CA ALA A 265 -12.65 17.00 1.82
C ALA A 265 -11.56 17.28 2.87
N ALA A 266 -11.91 17.21 4.16
CA ALA A 266 -11.03 17.56 5.29
C ALA A 266 -9.94 16.51 5.60
N GLY A 267 -9.85 15.45 4.80
CA GLY A 267 -8.73 14.50 4.77
C GLY A 267 -8.46 13.77 6.08
N SER A 268 -7.17 13.47 6.30
CA SER A 268 -6.65 12.72 7.45
C SER A 268 -5.45 13.43 8.09
N GLN A 269 -4.92 12.87 9.16
CA GLN A 269 -3.72 13.33 9.85
C GLN A 269 -2.89 12.15 10.38
N ALA A 270 -1.60 12.36 10.69
CA ALA A 270 -0.76 11.34 11.29
C ALA A 270 -1.31 10.87 12.65
N VAL A 271 -1.22 9.55 12.91
CA VAL A 271 -1.55 8.99 14.23
C VAL A 271 -0.46 9.35 15.22
N LYS A 272 -0.86 9.85 16.39
CA LYS A 272 0.05 10.09 17.52
C LYS A 272 0.00 8.91 18.47
N LEU A 273 1.16 8.43 18.90
CA LEU A 273 1.29 7.42 19.94
C LEU A 273 1.36 8.13 21.32
N PRO A 274 0.37 7.94 22.22
CA PRO A 274 0.28 8.72 23.45
C PRO A 274 1.47 8.60 24.40
N PHE A 275 2.23 7.50 24.32
CA PHE A 275 3.38 7.23 25.18
C PHE A 275 4.70 7.85 24.67
N MET A 276 4.72 8.38 23.45
CA MET A 276 5.93 9.02 22.90
C MET A 276 6.15 10.39 23.55
N PRO A 277 7.40 10.76 23.89
CA PRO A 277 7.68 12.06 24.47
C PRO A 277 7.44 13.19 23.46
N ASP A 278 7.04 14.36 23.96
CA ASP A 278 6.98 15.60 23.19
C ASP A 278 8.40 16.18 23.08
N ASP A 279 9.12 15.77 22.04
CA ASP A 279 10.50 16.16 21.77
C ASP A 279 10.67 16.44 20.27
N PRO A 280 11.42 17.49 19.85
CA PRO A 280 11.61 17.82 18.45
C PRO A 280 12.29 16.72 17.62
N ARG A 281 12.92 15.72 18.26
CA ARG A 281 13.52 14.53 17.61
C ARG A 281 12.52 13.39 17.43
N VAL A 282 11.31 13.50 17.97
CA VAL A 282 10.19 12.59 17.68
C VAL A 282 9.29 13.29 16.67
N ILE A 283 9.33 12.80 15.43
CA ILE A 283 8.73 13.45 14.28
C ILE A 283 7.68 12.56 13.63
N ASP A 284 6.74 13.18 12.91
CA ASP A 284 5.90 12.52 11.93
C ASP A 284 6.48 12.71 10.51
N SER A 285 5.73 12.31 9.48
CA SER A 285 6.14 12.50 8.09
C SER A 285 6.37 13.96 7.71
N THR A 286 5.66 14.92 8.33
CA THR A 286 5.87 16.35 8.07
C THR A 286 7.24 16.76 8.58
N GLY A 287 7.57 16.40 9.82
CA GLY A 287 8.89 16.68 10.39
C GLY A 287 10.03 16.03 9.61
N ALA A 288 9.81 14.83 9.07
CA ALA A 288 10.80 14.15 8.23
C ALA A 288 11.08 14.93 6.93
N LEU A 289 10.04 15.49 6.31
CA LEU A 289 10.13 16.25 5.07
C LEU A 289 10.67 17.68 5.23
N GLU A 290 10.82 18.15 6.46
CA GLU A 290 11.50 19.42 6.74
C GLU A 290 13.03 19.29 6.66
N LEU A 291 13.58 18.06 6.72
CA LEU A 291 15.02 17.79 6.66
C LEU A 291 15.83 18.69 7.60
N ARG A 292 15.44 18.79 8.88
CA ARG A 292 16.07 19.71 9.85
C ARG A 292 17.54 19.37 10.12
N GLN A 293 17.87 18.08 10.09
CA GLN A 293 19.20 17.57 10.38
C GLN A 293 19.42 16.22 9.68
N LEU A 294 20.69 15.80 9.56
CA LEU A 294 21.07 14.45 9.17
C LEU A 294 21.38 13.62 10.44
N PRO A 295 20.46 12.75 10.91
CA PRO A 295 20.73 11.87 12.04
C PRO A 295 21.80 10.83 11.67
N LYS A 296 22.63 10.40 12.63
CA LYS A 296 23.52 9.25 12.41
C LYS A 296 22.74 7.95 12.48
N ARG A 297 21.81 7.84 13.45
CA ARG A 297 20.90 6.70 13.60
C ARG A 297 19.46 7.17 13.73
N MET A 298 18.57 6.60 12.93
CA MET A 298 17.14 6.93 12.90
C MET A 298 16.29 5.68 13.09
N LEU A 299 15.26 5.79 13.93
CA LEU A 299 14.23 4.77 14.07
C LEU A 299 13.00 5.13 13.25
N VAL A 300 12.45 4.18 12.52
CA VAL A 300 11.14 4.26 11.89
C VAL A 300 10.17 3.32 12.60
N ILE A 301 9.14 3.88 13.22
CA ILE A 301 8.05 3.14 13.88
C ILE A 301 6.90 3.00 12.87
N GLY A 302 6.70 1.78 12.38
CA GLY A 302 5.74 1.44 11.33
C GLY A 302 6.44 1.12 10.01
N GLY A 303 6.26 -0.11 9.53
CA GLY A 303 6.80 -0.67 8.29
C GLY A 303 5.93 -0.42 7.05
N GLY A 304 5.08 0.61 7.09
CA GLY A 304 4.25 1.02 5.96
C GLY A 304 5.02 1.88 4.94
N ILE A 305 4.40 2.11 3.78
CA ILE A 305 5.00 2.83 2.63
C ILE A 305 5.67 4.15 3.04
N ILE A 306 4.96 5.02 3.78
CA ILE A 306 5.49 6.35 4.16
C ILE A 306 6.78 6.22 4.99
N GLY A 307 6.81 5.29 5.95
CA GLY A 307 7.98 5.07 6.79
C GLY A 307 9.18 4.59 5.97
N LEU A 308 8.94 3.65 5.05
CA LEU A 308 9.98 3.08 4.19
C LEU A 308 10.47 4.05 3.11
N GLU A 309 9.62 4.91 2.56
CA GLU A 309 10.05 5.99 1.66
C GLU A 309 10.98 6.96 2.39
N MET A 310 10.64 7.35 3.62
CA MET A 310 11.52 8.22 4.43
C MET A 310 12.80 7.51 4.85
N ALA A 311 12.73 6.21 5.18
CA ALA A 311 13.92 5.40 5.43
C ALA A 311 14.88 5.41 4.25
N THR A 312 14.38 5.25 3.02
CA THR A 312 15.19 5.31 1.80
C THR A 312 15.90 6.65 1.69
N VAL A 313 15.17 7.77 1.82
CA VAL A 313 15.76 9.13 1.74
C VAL A 313 16.86 9.32 2.79
N TYR A 314 16.57 9.06 4.06
CA TYR A 314 17.52 9.30 5.14
C TYR A 314 18.72 8.33 5.08
N SER A 315 18.50 7.08 4.65
CA SER A 315 19.58 6.11 4.43
C SER A 315 20.54 6.56 3.33
N SER A 316 20.04 6.99 2.17
CA SER A 316 20.89 7.50 1.08
C SER A 316 21.66 8.76 1.51
N LEU A 317 21.06 9.60 2.38
CA LEU A 317 21.74 10.77 2.97
C LEU A 317 22.74 10.41 4.10
N GLY A 318 22.88 9.13 4.44
CA GLY A 318 23.92 8.61 5.33
C GLY A 318 23.48 8.17 6.72
N ALA A 319 22.17 8.14 7.02
CA ALA A 319 21.66 7.64 8.30
C ALA A 319 21.61 6.11 8.34
N GLU A 320 22.00 5.52 9.48
CA GLU A 320 21.71 4.13 9.80
C GLU A 320 20.24 4.01 10.24
N ILE A 321 19.48 3.13 9.59
CA ILE A 321 18.03 3.02 9.81
C ILE A 321 17.69 1.73 10.57
N ASP A 322 16.92 1.85 11.64
CA ASP A 322 16.16 0.73 12.19
C ASP A 322 14.67 0.90 11.87
N VAL A 323 13.99 -0.21 11.58
CA VAL A 323 12.54 -0.25 11.38
C VAL A 323 11.92 -1.18 12.41
N VAL A 324 10.84 -0.75 13.05
CA VAL A 324 10.00 -1.60 13.91
C VAL A 324 8.59 -1.69 13.34
N GLU A 325 8.06 -2.90 13.24
CA GLU A 325 6.73 -3.21 12.77
C GLU A 325 6.08 -4.26 13.68
N MET A 326 4.85 -3.98 14.09
CA MET A 326 4.07 -4.87 14.94
C MET A 326 3.53 -6.07 14.17
N MET A 327 3.29 -5.92 12.87
CA MET A 327 2.87 -6.98 11.97
C MET A 327 4.06 -7.88 11.56
N ASP A 328 3.74 -8.95 10.84
CA ASP A 328 4.71 -9.97 10.43
C ASP A 328 5.42 -9.67 9.10
N GLY A 329 5.14 -8.51 8.49
CA GLY A 329 5.78 -8.07 7.26
C GLY A 329 5.70 -6.56 7.06
N LEU A 330 6.53 -6.09 6.14
CA LEU A 330 6.55 -4.70 5.68
C LEU A 330 5.55 -4.50 4.53
N MET A 331 5.23 -3.24 4.21
CA MET A 331 4.32 -2.86 3.10
C MET A 331 3.01 -3.68 3.09
N MET A 332 2.33 -3.73 4.22
CA MET A 332 1.09 -4.50 4.36
C MET A 332 0.08 -4.11 3.27
N GLY A 333 -0.49 -5.13 2.62
CA GLY A 333 -1.38 -4.98 1.47
C GLY A 333 -0.76 -5.36 0.12
N ALA A 334 0.56 -5.27 -0.03
CA ALA A 334 1.26 -5.82 -1.20
C ALA A 334 1.46 -7.33 -1.06
N ASP A 335 1.49 -8.08 -2.16
CA ASP A 335 1.85 -9.50 -2.09
C ASP A 335 3.31 -9.69 -1.64
N ARG A 336 3.53 -10.77 -0.88
CA ARG A 336 4.81 -11.03 -0.19
C ARG A 336 5.98 -11.28 -1.14
N ASP A 337 5.73 -11.81 -2.33
CA ASP A 337 6.74 -12.03 -3.37
C ASP A 337 7.33 -10.70 -3.89
N LEU A 338 6.51 -9.65 -4.07
CA LEU A 338 7.03 -8.32 -4.42
C LEU A 338 7.89 -7.75 -3.29
N VAL A 339 7.37 -7.84 -2.05
CA VAL A 339 8.05 -7.29 -0.87
C VAL A 339 9.39 -7.99 -0.62
N LYS A 340 9.47 -9.31 -0.85
CA LYS A 340 10.71 -10.09 -0.69
C LYS A 340 11.85 -9.59 -1.59
N VAL A 341 11.55 -9.19 -2.82
CA VAL A 341 12.54 -8.58 -3.73
C VAL A 341 13.03 -7.25 -3.16
N TRP A 342 12.10 -6.40 -2.73
CA TRP A 342 12.43 -5.12 -2.12
C TRP A 342 13.26 -5.28 -0.83
N GLU A 343 12.88 -6.20 0.06
CA GLU A 343 13.59 -6.48 1.32
C GLU A 343 15.03 -6.95 1.06
N LYS A 344 15.21 -7.86 0.10
CA LYS A 344 16.54 -8.36 -0.29
C LYS A 344 17.41 -7.23 -0.83
N HIS A 345 16.87 -6.37 -1.69
CA HIS A 345 17.61 -5.23 -2.24
C HIS A 345 18.00 -4.22 -1.15
N ASN A 346 17.09 -3.96 -0.20
CA ASN A 346 17.25 -2.91 0.81
C ASN A 346 17.85 -3.37 2.13
N ALA A 347 18.15 -4.66 2.31
CA ALA A 347 18.74 -5.19 3.55
C ALA A 347 19.98 -4.40 4.01
N LYS A 348 20.80 -3.93 3.07
CA LYS A 348 22.00 -3.11 3.34
C LYS A 348 21.71 -1.73 3.95
N ARG A 349 20.49 -1.20 3.80
CA ARG A 349 20.08 0.12 4.32
C ARG A 349 19.74 0.08 5.81
N PHE A 350 19.36 -1.09 6.30
CA PHE A 350 18.82 -1.25 7.65
C PHE A 350 19.86 -1.87 8.60
N GLY A 351 20.05 -1.24 9.75
CA GLY A 351 20.73 -1.86 10.88
C GLY A 351 19.89 -3.02 11.42
N ASN A 352 18.60 -2.78 11.65
CA ASN A 352 17.64 -3.78 12.13
C ASN A 352 16.26 -3.61 11.49
N VAL A 353 15.64 -4.73 11.11
CA VAL A 353 14.22 -4.82 10.77
C VAL A 353 13.53 -5.72 11.80
N MET A 354 12.79 -5.09 12.71
CA MET A 354 12.14 -5.72 13.85
C MET A 354 10.65 -5.94 13.56
N LEU A 355 10.33 -7.05 12.91
CA LEU A 355 8.94 -7.50 12.68
C LEU A 355 8.36 -8.16 13.94
N LYS A 356 7.03 -8.25 14.03
CA LYS A 356 6.31 -8.78 15.20
C LYS A 356 6.77 -8.15 16.52
N THR A 357 7.17 -6.88 16.46
CA THR A 357 7.81 -6.17 17.57
C THR A 357 7.08 -4.87 17.85
N LYS A 358 6.84 -4.59 19.14
CA LYS A 358 6.16 -3.38 19.61
C LYS A 358 7.14 -2.43 20.23
N THR A 359 6.92 -1.14 20.01
CA THR A 359 7.53 -0.10 20.85
C THR A 359 6.72 0.04 22.13
N VAL A 360 7.37 -0.13 23.28
CA VAL A 360 6.69 -0.14 24.60
C VAL A 360 7.06 1.03 25.51
N GLY A 361 8.10 1.79 25.15
CA GLY A 361 8.46 3.00 25.86
C GLY A 361 9.47 3.83 25.07
N ALA A 362 9.41 5.15 25.25
CA ALA A 362 10.38 6.08 24.71
C ALA A 362 10.69 7.15 25.75
N GLU A 363 11.96 7.47 25.93
CA GLU A 363 12.45 8.49 26.86
C GLU A 363 13.39 9.44 26.12
N ALA A 364 13.11 10.74 26.19
CA ALA A 364 14.01 11.76 25.67
C ALA A 364 15.13 12.04 26.68
N LYS A 365 16.38 11.90 26.25
CA LYS A 365 17.57 12.29 27.01
C LYS A 365 18.37 13.34 26.24
N GLU A 366 19.37 13.96 26.88
CA GLU A 366 20.20 14.99 26.24
C GLU A 366 20.88 14.46 24.96
N ASP A 367 21.37 13.23 25.01
CA ASP A 367 22.14 12.61 23.93
C ASP A 367 21.28 11.85 22.90
N GLY A 368 19.97 11.68 23.10
CA GLY A 368 19.10 11.02 22.11
C GLY A 368 17.75 10.57 22.66
N ILE A 369 16.98 9.91 21.81
CA ILE A 369 15.72 9.25 22.19
C ILE A 369 16.00 7.77 22.45
N TYR A 370 15.73 7.32 23.66
CA TYR A 370 15.91 5.93 24.07
C TYR A 370 14.59 5.19 23.94
N VAL A 371 14.54 4.19 23.07
CA VAL A 371 13.33 3.46 22.74
C VAL A 371 13.45 2.01 23.18
N LYS A 372 12.41 1.50 23.85
CA LYS A 372 12.30 0.10 24.31
C LYS A 372 11.34 -0.67 23.43
N PHE A 373 11.70 -1.92 23.16
CA PHE A 373 10.95 -2.82 22.28
C PHE A 373 10.57 -4.11 23.01
N GLU A 374 9.46 -4.72 22.59
CA GLU A 374 9.05 -6.06 23.00
C GLU A 374 8.70 -6.89 21.75
N GLY A 375 9.32 -8.06 21.61
CA GLY A 375 9.16 -8.94 20.47
C GLY A 375 10.29 -9.98 20.38
N GLU A 376 10.15 -10.97 19.52
CA GLU A 376 11.13 -12.05 19.39
C GLU A 376 12.52 -11.54 18.93
N LYS A 377 12.54 -10.50 18.09
CA LYS A 377 13.76 -9.85 17.58
C LYS A 377 14.07 -8.53 18.30
N ALA A 378 13.38 -8.22 19.39
CA ALA A 378 13.58 -6.99 20.13
C ALA A 378 14.92 -7.03 20.88
N PRO A 379 15.77 -5.99 20.78
CA PRO A 379 16.90 -5.82 21.69
C PRO A 379 16.43 -5.78 23.15
N ALA A 380 17.21 -6.39 24.05
CA ALA A 380 16.87 -6.43 25.48
C ALA A 380 16.91 -5.04 26.14
N ASP A 381 17.89 -4.23 25.75
CA ASP A 381 18.11 -2.89 26.28
C ASP A 381 17.49 -1.81 25.38
N ALA A 382 17.16 -0.67 25.99
CA ALA A 382 16.70 0.51 25.26
C ALA A 382 17.75 0.97 24.24
N GLN A 383 17.32 1.21 23.01
CA GLN A 383 18.18 1.64 21.91
C GLN A 383 18.15 3.17 21.78
N ARG A 384 19.32 3.79 21.64
CA ARG A 384 19.46 5.24 21.43
C ARG A 384 19.36 5.59 19.95
N TYR A 385 18.53 6.57 19.63
CA TYR A 385 18.36 7.15 18.29
C TYR A 385 18.52 8.67 18.32
N ASP A 386 19.05 9.25 17.23
CA ASP A 386 19.17 10.70 17.09
C ASP A 386 17.84 11.32 16.59
N LEU A 387 17.02 10.51 15.90
CA LEU A 387 15.73 10.89 15.34
C LEU A 387 14.79 9.67 15.33
N VAL A 388 13.52 9.89 15.67
CA VAL A 388 12.47 8.85 15.64
C VAL A 388 11.31 9.32 14.79
N LEU A 389 11.03 8.60 13.70
CA LEU A 389 9.86 8.81 12.85
C LEU A 389 8.72 7.89 13.28
N VAL A 390 7.60 8.50 13.67
CA VAL A 390 6.34 7.79 13.93
C VAL A 390 5.51 7.77 12.64
N ALA A 391 5.46 6.61 11.99
CA ALA A 391 4.79 6.37 10.71
C ALA A 391 3.77 5.22 10.78
N VAL A 392 3.07 5.07 11.91
CA VAL A 392 2.12 3.98 12.21
C VAL A 392 0.74 4.12 11.53
N GLY A 393 0.61 5.03 10.56
CA GLY A 393 -0.62 5.28 9.82
C GLY A 393 -1.28 6.62 10.12
N ARG A 394 -2.51 6.77 9.63
CA ARG A 394 -3.24 8.04 9.57
C ARG A 394 -4.68 7.87 10.04
N SER A 395 -5.23 8.89 10.70
CA SER A 395 -6.61 8.94 11.17
C SER A 395 -7.42 9.99 10.40
N PRO A 396 -8.66 9.69 9.97
CA PRO A 396 -9.55 10.65 9.29
C PRO A 396 -10.00 11.79 10.23
N ASN A 397 -10.36 12.95 9.64
CA ASN A 397 -10.72 14.16 10.39
C ASN A 397 -12.24 14.37 10.57
N GLY A 398 -13.10 13.38 10.33
CA GLY A 398 -14.57 13.55 10.34
C GLY A 398 -15.13 14.10 11.66
N LYS A 399 -14.50 13.77 12.79
CA LYS A 399 -14.90 14.25 14.13
C LYS A 399 -14.48 15.70 14.45
N LYS A 400 -13.82 16.40 13.52
CA LYS A 400 -13.17 17.71 13.78
C LYS A 400 -13.79 18.88 13.02
N ILE A 401 -14.89 18.64 12.31
CA ILE A 401 -15.49 19.61 11.39
C ILE A 401 -16.92 20.00 11.81
N GLY A 402 -17.41 19.55 12.97
CA GLY A 402 -18.78 19.79 13.42
C GLY A 402 -19.84 19.06 12.58
N ALA A 403 -19.47 17.95 11.91
CA ALA A 403 -20.35 17.19 11.00
C ALA A 403 -21.70 16.80 11.64
N ASP A 404 -21.69 16.54 12.96
CA ASP A 404 -22.88 16.24 13.74
C ASP A 404 -23.93 17.35 13.68
N LYS A 405 -23.50 18.61 13.70
CA LYS A 405 -24.39 19.77 13.59
C LYS A 405 -25.04 19.88 12.22
N ALA A 406 -24.40 19.34 11.17
CA ALA A 406 -25.01 19.23 9.84
C ALA A 406 -25.94 18.01 9.69
N GLY A 407 -26.06 17.16 10.72
CA GLY A 407 -26.78 15.89 10.63
C GLY A 407 -25.98 14.76 9.96
N VAL A 408 -24.69 14.98 9.67
CA VAL A 408 -23.82 13.99 9.01
C VAL A 408 -23.30 12.98 10.02
N ALA A 409 -23.51 11.70 9.73
CA ALA A 409 -23.03 10.59 10.54
C ALA A 409 -21.51 10.40 10.37
N VAL A 410 -20.82 10.18 11.48
CA VAL A 410 -19.37 9.94 11.52
C VAL A 410 -19.13 8.67 12.33
N THR A 411 -18.35 7.73 11.78
CA THR A 411 -18.03 6.47 12.45
C THR A 411 -17.16 6.69 13.69
N ASP A 412 -17.05 5.67 14.55
CA ASP A 412 -16.21 5.74 15.73
C ASP A 412 -14.72 5.98 15.41
N ARG A 413 -14.27 5.46 14.26
CA ARG A 413 -12.91 5.68 13.75
C ARG A 413 -12.71 7.04 13.09
N GLY A 414 -13.79 7.82 12.93
CA GLY A 414 -13.76 9.18 12.40
C GLY A 414 -13.95 9.30 10.89
N PHE A 415 -14.33 8.21 10.21
CA PHE A 415 -14.68 8.23 8.78
C PHE A 415 -16.12 8.73 8.57
N ILE A 416 -16.39 9.28 7.40
CA ILE A 416 -17.72 9.62 6.92
C ILE A 416 -18.06 8.65 5.80
N GLU A 417 -18.97 7.72 6.05
CA GLU A 417 -19.39 6.75 5.02
C GLU A 417 -20.21 7.46 3.94
N VAL A 418 -20.02 7.02 2.69
CA VAL A 418 -20.71 7.57 1.52
C VAL A 418 -21.23 6.47 0.60
N ASP A 419 -22.22 6.80 -0.22
CA ASP A 419 -22.67 5.96 -1.33
C ASP A 419 -21.76 6.08 -2.57
N LYS A 420 -22.08 5.37 -3.66
CA LYS A 420 -21.30 5.44 -4.92
C LYS A 420 -21.34 6.81 -5.60
N GLN A 421 -22.26 7.71 -5.24
CA GLN A 421 -22.28 9.10 -5.72
C GLN A 421 -21.54 10.05 -4.76
N MET A 422 -20.85 9.50 -3.76
CA MET A 422 -20.13 10.24 -2.72
C MET A 422 -21.06 11.01 -1.76
N ARG A 423 -22.37 10.69 -1.72
CA ARG A 423 -23.32 11.31 -0.80
C ARG A 423 -23.16 10.73 0.60
N THR A 424 -23.22 11.59 1.61
CA THR A 424 -23.37 11.17 3.01
C THR A 424 -24.82 10.74 3.29
N ASN A 425 -25.17 10.46 4.55
CA ASN A 425 -26.56 10.26 4.96
C ASN A 425 -27.43 11.53 4.81
N VAL A 426 -26.83 12.71 4.61
CA VAL A 426 -27.52 13.97 4.31
C VAL A 426 -27.43 14.22 2.79
N PRO A 427 -28.54 14.19 2.04
CA PRO A 427 -28.49 14.07 0.57
C PRO A 427 -27.73 15.16 -0.19
N HIS A 428 -27.68 16.38 0.35
CA HIS A 428 -27.00 17.54 -0.24
C HIS A 428 -25.58 17.78 0.30
N ILE A 429 -25.08 16.86 1.14
CA ILE A 429 -23.73 16.87 1.67
C ILE A 429 -23.02 15.60 1.22
N PHE A 430 -21.87 15.80 0.58
CA PHE A 430 -20.99 14.77 0.05
C PHE A 430 -19.71 14.71 0.88
N ALA A 431 -18.96 13.62 0.78
CA ALA A 431 -17.63 13.51 1.34
C ALA A 431 -16.70 12.71 0.41
N ILE A 432 -15.41 13.06 0.40
CA ILE A 432 -14.41 12.46 -0.52
C ILE A 432 -13.02 12.35 0.11
N GLY A 433 -12.17 11.50 -0.48
CA GLY A 433 -10.76 11.33 -0.14
C GLY A 433 -10.52 10.48 1.10
N ASP A 434 -9.47 10.80 1.86
CA ASP A 434 -9.09 10.03 3.04
C ASP A 434 -10.19 9.96 4.11
N ILE A 435 -11.09 10.96 4.14
CA ILE A 435 -12.11 11.06 5.18
C ILE A 435 -13.23 10.04 5.01
N VAL A 436 -13.38 9.44 3.82
CA VAL A 436 -14.46 8.48 3.53
C VAL A 436 -14.03 7.02 3.64
N GLY A 437 -12.72 6.73 3.59
CA GLY A 437 -12.24 5.37 3.74
C GLY A 437 -10.88 5.11 3.09
N GLN A 438 -10.43 3.87 3.25
CA GLN A 438 -9.23 3.34 2.59
C GLN A 438 -9.50 3.02 1.11
N PRO A 439 -8.47 2.99 0.25
CA PRO A 439 -7.10 3.42 0.53
C PRO A 439 -6.98 4.96 0.55
N MET A 440 -6.21 5.50 1.51
CA MET A 440 -5.95 6.96 1.64
C MET A 440 -4.94 7.44 0.58
N LEU A 441 -5.40 7.60 -0.66
CA LEU A 441 -4.58 7.92 -1.82
C LEU A 441 -5.10 9.14 -2.58
N ALA A 442 -4.17 9.95 -3.09
CA ALA A 442 -4.48 11.22 -3.73
C ALA A 442 -5.30 11.04 -5.02
N HIS A 443 -4.95 10.09 -5.88
CA HIS A 443 -5.67 9.79 -7.11
C HIS A 443 -7.09 9.28 -6.84
N LYS A 444 -7.32 8.46 -5.81
CA LYS A 444 -8.67 8.12 -5.35
C LYS A 444 -9.45 9.39 -5.02
N ALA A 445 -8.88 10.26 -4.19
CA ALA A 445 -9.54 11.50 -3.77
C ALA A 445 -9.90 12.42 -4.95
N VAL A 446 -9.04 12.52 -5.97
CA VAL A 446 -9.33 13.32 -7.18
C VAL A 446 -10.54 12.76 -7.93
N HIS A 447 -10.59 11.45 -8.19
CA HIS A 447 -11.69 10.83 -8.93
C HIS A 447 -13.01 10.87 -8.14
N GLU A 448 -12.98 10.59 -6.83
CA GLU A 448 -14.12 10.78 -5.94
C GLU A 448 -14.61 12.26 -5.99
N GLY A 449 -13.68 13.21 -6.03
CA GLY A 449 -13.99 14.65 -6.12
C GLY A 449 -14.70 15.05 -7.41
N HIS A 450 -14.30 14.50 -8.55
CA HIS A 450 -15.00 14.73 -9.81
C HIS A 450 -16.43 14.18 -9.77
N VAL A 451 -16.60 12.93 -9.32
CA VAL A 451 -17.92 12.29 -9.19
C VAL A 451 -18.82 13.08 -8.26
N ALA A 452 -18.32 13.53 -7.11
CA ALA A 452 -19.10 14.31 -6.15
C ALA A 452 -19.58 15.65 -6.75
N ALA A 453 -18.70 16.35 -7.48
CA ALA A 453 -19.05 17.61 -8.13
C ALA A 453 -20.13 17.43 -9.21
N GLU A 454 -20.01 16.37 -10.02
CA GLU A 454 -20.98 16.02 -11.06
C GLU A 454 -22.32 15.58 -10.47
N ALA A 455 -22.31 14.72 -9.46
CA ALA A 455 -23.52 14.28 -8.76
C ALA A 455 -24.23 15.43 -8.01
N ALA A 456 -23.47 16.40 -7.47
CA ALA A 456 -24.03 17.59 -6.85
C ALA A 456 -24.66 18.55 -7.88
N HIS A 457 -24.12 18.60 -9.10
CA HIS A 457 -24.69 19.34 -10.22
C HIS A 457 -25.99 18.71 -10.77
N GLY A 458 -26.20 17.42 -10.51
CA GLY A 458 -27.38 16.65 -10.94
C GLY A 458 -27.10 15.61 -12.01
N GLU A 459 -25.81 15.36 -12.34
CA GLU A 459 -25.42 14.30 -13.26
C GLU A 459 -25.51 12.91 -12.57
N LYS A 460 -25.71 11.87 -13.39
CA LYS A 460 -25.71 10.47 -12.92
C LYS A 460 -24.28 9.92 -12.86
N ALA A 461 -23.42 10.55 -12.06
CA ALA A 461 -22.05 10.14 -11.85
C ALA A 461 -21.94 9.15 -10.68
N TYR A 462 -21.06 8.14 -10.82
CA TYR A 462 -20.80 7.12 -9.82
C TYR A 462 -19.31 6.78 -9.78
N PHE A 463 -18.77 6.60 -8.59
CA PHE A 463 -17.43 6.07 -8.37
C PHE A 463 -17.52 4.54 -8.32
N ASP A 464 -17.21 3.89 -9.44
CA ASP A 464 -17.29 2.44 -9.62
C ASP A 464 -15.99 1.89 -10.24
N ALA A 465 -14.86 2.23 -9.63
CA ALA A 465 -13.55 1.76 -10.08
C ALA A 465 -13.36 0.29 -9.72
N LEU A 466 -12.94 -0.52 -10.70
CA LEU A 466 -12.60 -1.93 -10.47
C LEU A 466 -11.27 -2.06 -9.72
N GLN A 467 -10.40 -1.08 -9.88
CA GLN A 467 -9.11 -1.04 -9.21
C GLN A 467 -8.68 0.38 -8.82
N ILE A 468 -7.85 0.47 -7.78
CA ILE A 468 -7.14 1.68 -7.42
C ILE A 468 -5.66 1.27 -7.22
N PRO A 469 -4.71 1.82 -7.98
CA PRO A 469 -3.32 1.40 -7.87
C PRO A 469 -2.71 1.90 -6.56
N SER A 470 -1.75 1.13 -6.04
CA SER A 470 -0.92 1.50 -4.90
C SER A 470 0.55 1.37 -5.30
N VAL A 471 1.36 2.34 -4.87
CA VAL A 471 2.79 2.40 -5.21
C VAL A 471 3.57 2.82 -3.98
N ALA A 472 4.57 2.00 -3.62
CA ALA A 472 5.66 2.41 -2.76
C ALA A 472 6.81 2.92 -3.64
N TYR A 473 7.12 4.21 -3.56
CA TYR A 473 8.18 4.84 -4.35
C TYR A 473 9.56 4.65 -3.69
N THR A 474 9.77 3.48 -3.12
CA THR A 474 11.08 3.03 -2.63
C THR A 474 11.99 2.68 -3.81
N ASP A 475 13.22 2.23 -3.53
CA ASP A 475 14.12 1.71 -4.56
C ASP A 475 14.50 0.24 -4.25
N PRO A 476 14.08 -0.75 -5.06
CA PRO A 476 13.16 -0.62 -6.20
C PRO A 476 11.75 -0.20 -5.76
N GLU A 477 10.95 0.31 -6.71
CA GLU A 477 9.55 0.61 -6.46
C GLU A 477 8.75 -0.69 -6.33
N VAL A 478 7.66 -0.65 -5.56
CA VAL A 478 6.68 -1.75 -5.44
C VAL A 478 5.31 -1.20 -5.81
N ALA A 479 4.77 -1.61 -6.96
CA ALA A 479 3.50 -1.15 -7.48
C ALA A 479 2.53 -2.31 -7.68
N TRP A 480 1.25 -2.10 -7.38
CA TRP A 480 0.21 -3.09 -7.65
C TRP A 480 -1.14 -2.43 -7.93
N ALA A 481 -1.99 -3.13 -8.69
CA ALA A 481 -3.34 -2.72 -9.02
C ALA A 481 -4.27 -3.93 -9.09
N GLY A 482 -5.55 -3.72 -8.82
CA GLY A 482 -6.56 -4.78 -8.80
C GLY A 482 -6.42 -5.72 -7.61
N LYS A 483 -6.83 -6.97 -7.81
CA LYS A 483 -6.77 -8.03 -6.80
C LYS A 483 -5.34 -8.52 -6.59
N THR A 484 -4.94 -8.67 -5.33
CA THR A 484 -3.71 -9.37 -4.94
C THR A 484 -3.95 -10.86 -4.73
N GLU A 485 -2.89 -11.68 -4.69
CA GLU A 485 -3.03 -13.11 -4.39
C GLU A 485 -3.69 -13.35 -3.03
N ASP A 486 -3.31 -12.56 -2.02
CA ASP A 486 -3.90 -12.65 -0.68
C ASP A 486 -5.39 -12.31 -0.68
N GLN A 487 -5.82 -11.33 -1.48
CA GLN A 487 -7.23 -10.98 -1.64
C GLN A 487 -7.99 -12.09 -2.38
N CYS A 488 -7.44 -12.64 -3.47
CA CYS A 488 -8.06 -13.76 -4.18
C CYS A 488 -8.27 -14.96 -3.25
N LYS A 489 -7.27 -15.32 -2.43
CA LYS A 489 -7.36 -16.38 -1.43
C LYS A 489 -8.43 -16.08 -0.36
N ALA A 490 -8.45 -14.86 0.17
CA ALA A 490 -9.40 -14.46 1.20
C ALA A 490 -10.86 -14.42 0.69
N GLU A 491 -11.07 -14.08 -0.58
CA GLU A 491 -12.38 -14.02 -1.22
C GLU A 491 -12.81 -15.35 -1.86
N GLY A 492 -11.92 -16.34 -1.94
CA GLY A 492 -12.20 -17.64 -2.57
C GLY A 492 -12.26 -17.58 -4.10
N ILE A 493 -11.61 -16.59 -4.71
CA ILE A 493 -11.50 -16.43 -6.17
C ILE A 493 -10.43 -17.40 -6.67
N LYS A 494 -10.77 -18.23 -7.65
CA LYS A 494 -9.81 -19.08 -8.36
C LYS A 494 -9.04 -18.22 -9.35
N TYR A 495 -7.72 -18.19 -9.22
CA TYR A 495 -6.88 -17.35 -10.04
C TYR A 495 -5.67 -18.13 -10.57
N GLY A 496 -5.30 -17.82 -11.80
CA GLY A 496 -4.02 -18.14 -12.37
C GLY A 496 -3.07 -16.95 -12.22
N LYS A 497 -1.76 -17.22 -12.18
CA LYS A 497 -0.74 -16.16 -12.16
C LYS A 497 0.38 -16.44 -13.15
N ALA A 498 0.92 -15.38 -13.72
CA ALA A 498 2.14 -15.41 -14.50
C ALA A 498 3.12 -14.36 -13.98
N VAL A 499 4.40 -14.75 -13.88
CA VAL A 499 5.48 -13.90 -13.37
C VAL A 499 6.59 -13.89 -14.40
N PHE A 500 6.81 -12.74 -15.04
CA PHE A 500 7.95 -12.52 -15.92
C PHE A 500 9.12 -11.96 -15.10
N PRO A 501 10.20 -12.74 -14.87
CA PRO A 501 11.33 -12.31 -14.07
C PRO A 501 12.24 -11.35 -14.87
N TRP A 502 12.68 -10.25 -14.27
CA TRP A 502 13.47 -9.25 -15.00
C TRP A 502 14.92 -9.69 -15.27
N VAL A 503 15.38 -10.79 -14.68
CA VAL A 503 16.61 -11.49 -15.12
C VAL A 503 16.52 -12.04 -16.56
N ALA A 504 15.33 -12.08 -17.16
CA ALA A 504 15.12 -12.39 -18.58
C ALA A 504 14.90 -11.12 -19.43
N SER A 505 14.80 -9.93 -18.82
CA SER A 505 14.64 -8.67 -19.55
C SER A 505 15.99 -8.11 -19.96
N GLY A 506 16.27 -8.07 -21.27
CA GLY A 506 17.46 -7.40 -21.79
C GLY A 506 17.58 -5.94 -21.34
N ARG A 507 16.45 -5.22 -21.21
CA ARG A 507 16.42 -3.84 -20.70
C ARG A 507 16.81 -3.75 -19.23
N ALA A 508 16.27 -4.61 -18.38
CA ALA A 508 16.55 -4.58 -16.93
C ALA A 508 18.02 -4.93 -16.65
N ILE A 509 18.56 -5.95 -17.34
CA ILE A 509 19.98 -6.32 -17.28
C ILE A 509 20.86 -5.16 -17.74
N ALA A 510 20.53 -4.53 -18.86
CA ALA A 510 21.31 -3.39 -19.39
C ALA A 510 21.31 -2.18 -18.44
N ASN A 511 20.25 -2.01 -17.64
CA ASN A 511 20.19 -0.99 -16.59
C ASN A 511 20.94 -1.40 -15.32
N GLY A 512 21.38 -2.66 -15.19
CA GLY A 512 21.96 -3.22 -13.96
C GLY A 512 20.93 -3.39 -12.84
N ARG A 513 19.65 -3.57 -13.19
CA ARG A 513 18.50 -3.56 -12.27
C ARG A 513 17.51 -4.70 -12.59
N ASP A 514 18.06 -5.90 -12.71
CA ASP A 514 17.35 -7.13 -13.08
C ASP A 514 16.75 -7.89 -11.89
N GLU A 515 16.83 -7.34 -10.66
CA GLU A 515 16.27 -7.97 -9.46
C GLU A 515 14.73 -8.05 -9.45
N GLY A 516 14.09 -7.28 -10.32
CA GLY A 516 12.64 -7.11 -10.38
C GLY A 516 11.86 -8.23 -11.06
N PHE A 517 10.54 -8.07 -11.09
CA PHE A 517 9.65 -8.88 -11.92
C PHE A 517 8.32 -8.16 -12.17
N THR A 518 7.59 -8.64 -13.19
CA THR A 518 6.21 -8.26 -13.47
C THR A 518 5.30 -9.47 -13.28
N LYS A 519 4.25 -9.32 -12.46
CA LYS A 519 3.25 -10.34 -12.15
C LYS A 519 1.87 -9.90 -12.63
N LEU A 520 1.17 -10.79 -13.33
CA LEU A 520 -0.24 -10.64 -13.67
C LEU A 520 -1.06 -11.77 -13.03
N ILE A 521 -2.29 -11.42 -12.62
CA ILE A 521 -3.25 -12.30 -11.96
C ILE A 521 -4.50 -12.35 -12.82
N PHE A 522 -4.89 -13.55 -13.23
CA PHE A 522 -6.02 -13.81 -14.11
C PHE A 522 -7.08 -14.62 -13.37
N ASP A 523 -8.35 -14.30 -13.59
CA ASP A 523 -9.47 -15.13 -13.15
C ASP A 523 -9.52 -16.42 -13.99
N GLU A 524 -9.54 -17.59 -13.36
CA GLU A 524 -9.45 -18.88 -14.09
C GLU A 524 -10.70 -19.19 -14.92
N GLU A 525 -11.86 -18.63 -14.56
CA GLU A 525 -13.13 -18.90 -15.25
C GLU A 525 -13.29 -18.03 -16.50
N THR A 526 -12.97 -16.74 -16.37
CA THR A 526 -13.21 -15.72 -17.40
C THR A 526 -11.98 -15.37 -18.21
N HIS A 527 -10.79 -15.81 -17.78
CA HIS A 527 -9.50 -15.49 -18.36
C HIS A 527 -9.07 -14.01 -18.24
N ARG A 528 -9.89 -13.18 -17.60
CA ARG A 528 -9.64 -11.74 -17.48
C ARG A 528 -8.52 -11.45 -16.50
N VAL A 529 -7.71 -10.43 -16.80
CA VAL A 529 -6.81 -9.86 -15.81
C VAL A 529 -7.64 -9.20 -14.70
N ILE A 530 -7.40 -9.60 -13.46
CA ILE A 530 -8.08 -9.07 -12.28
C ILE A 530 -7.13 -8.33 -11.35
N GLY A 531 -5.82 -8.44 -11.58
CA GLY A 531 -4.82 -7.65 -10.88
C GLY A 531 -3.42 -7.91 -11.40
N GLY A 532 -2.47 -7.17 -10.85
CA GLY A 532 -1.05 -7.33 -11.17
C GLY A 532 -0.17 -6.54 -10.22
N GLY A 533 1.10 -6.92 -10.19
CA GLY A 533 2.11 -6.34 -9.33
C GLY A 533 3.46 -6.27 -10.04
N ILE A 534 4.19 -5.18 -9.82
CA ILE A 534 5.50 -4.94 -10.42
C ILE A 534 6.44 -4.50 -9.30
N VAL A 535 7.62 -5.11 -9.23
CA VAL A 535 8.71 -4.66 -8.38
C VAL A 535 9.93 -4.39 -9.24
N GLY A 536 10.49 -3.19 -9.16
CA GLY A 536 11.62 -2.77 -9.98
C GLY A 536 11.64 -1.27 -10.26
N LEU A 537 12.61 -0.83 -11.06
CA LEU A 537 12.68 0.55 -11.52
C LEU A 537 11.41 0.94 -12.31
N ASN A 538 10.87 2.11 -12.02
CA ASN A 538 9.70 2.71 -12.69
C ASN A 538 8.41 1.86 -12.59
N ALA A 539 8.31 0.93 -11.64
CA ALA A 539 7.13 0.08 -11.47
C ALA A 539 5.83 0.90 -11.34
N GLY A 540 5.89 2.05 -10.70
CA GLY A 540 4.77 2.98 -10.53
C GLY A 540 4.27 3.61 -11.83
N ASP A 541 5.12 3.77 -12.84
CA ASP A 541 4.69 4.22 -14.17
C ASP A 541 4.08 3.05 -14.97
N LEU A 542 4.72 1.88 -14.90
CA LEU A 542 4.34 0.68 -15.64
C LEU A 542 2.97 0.11 -15.21
N ILE A 543 2.60 0.24 -13.94
CA ILE A 543 1.33 -0.29 -13.42
C ILE A 543 0.10 0.35 -14.08
N SER A 544 0.26 1.49 -14.75
CA SER A 544 -0.80 2.20 -15.47
C SER A 544 -1.44 1.35 -16.58
N GLU A 545 -0.67 0.49 -17.25
CA GLU A 545 -1.22 -0.41 -18.27
C GLU A 545 -2.07 -1.51 -17.64
N VAL A 546 -1.61 -2.09 -16.52
CA VAL A 546 -2.38 -3.09 -15.75
C VAL A 546 -3.69 -2.48 -15.24
N CYS A 547 -3.64 -1.22 -14.77
CA CYS A 547 -4.83 -0.46 -14.37
C CYS A 547 -5.86 -0.40 -15.49
N LEU A 548 -5.42 -0.04 -16.70
CA LEU A 548 -6.30 0.05 -17.86
C LEU A 548 -6.82 -1.33 -18.28
N ALA A 549 -5.97 -2.36 -18.29
CA ALA A 549 -6.35 -3.70 -18.69
C ALA A 549 -7.45 -4.29 -17.78
N VAL A 550 -7.35 -4.08 -16.46
CA VAL A 550 -8.39 -4.48 -15.50
C VAL A 550 -9.70 -3.71 -15.73
N GLU A 551 -9.63 -2.39 -15.92
CA GLU A 551 -10.82 -1.56 -16.19
C GLU A 551 -11.52 -1.93 -17.51
N MET A 552 -10.75 -2.32 -18.53
CA MET A 552 -11.28 -2.78 -19.82
C MET A 552 -11.79 -4.23 -19.76
N GLY A 553 -11.47 -4.98 -18.71
CA GLY A 553 -11.77 -6.41 -18.60
C GLY A 553 -11.04 -7.24 -19.65
N ALA A 554 -9.82 -6.85 -20.01
CA ALA A 554 -8.96 -7.54 -20.97
C ALA A 554 -8.58 -8.94 -20.46
N ASP A 555 -8.31 -9.86 -21.38
CA ASP A 555 -7.74 -11.18 -21.06
C ASP A 555 -6.23 -11.25 -21.34
N ALA A 556 -5.63 -12.41 -21.10
CA ALA A 556 -4.20 -12.63 -21.36
C ALA A 556 -3.86 -12.54 -22.87
N GLU A 557 -4.79 -12.88 -23.76
CA GLU A 557 -4.58 -12.80 -25.21
C GLU A 557 -4.54 -11.33 -25.69
N ASP A 558 -5.45 -10.48 -25.19
CA ASP A 558 -5.48 -9.04 -25.48
C ASP A 558 -4.14 -8.37 -25.14
N ILE A 559 -3.61 -8.67 -23.94
CA ILE A 559 -2.35 -8.12 -23.44
C ILE A 559 -1.17 -8.73 -24.19
N GLY A 560 -1.11 -10.06 -24.32
CA GLY A 560 0.02 -10.77 -24.94
C GLY A 560 0.17 -10.51 -26.43
N LYS A 561 -0.93 -10.22 -27.16
CA LYS A 561 -0.87 -9.86 -28.59
C LYS A 561 -0.64 -8.38 -28.86
N THR A 562 -0.72 -7.54 -27.83
CA THR A 562 -0.33 -6.14 -27.96
C THR A 562 1.18 -6.09 -28.19
N ILE A 563 1.62 -5.39 -29.25
CA ILE A 563 3.05 -5.28 -29.56
C ILE A 563 3.65 -4.17 -28.67
N HIS A 564 4.21 -4.56 -27.53
CA HIS A 564 4.99 -3.66 -26.69
C HIS A 564 6.34 -3.31 -27.33
N PRO A 565 6.85 -2.09 -27.13
CA PRO A 565 8.15 -1.69 -27.67
C PRO A 565 9.31 -2.45 -27.00
N HIS A 566 10.29 -2.87 -27.81
CA HIS A 566 11.52 -3.55 -27.36
C HIS A 566 12.78 -2.72 -27.68
N PRO A 567 13.80 -2.64 -26.79
CA PRO A 567 13.82 -3.17 -25.42
C PRO A 567 13.26 -2.16 -24.40
N THR A 568 12.27 -2.55 -23.60
CA THR A 568 11.70 -1.73 -22.52
C THR A 568 11.45 -2.54 -21.24
N LEU A 569 11.17 -1.86 -20.12
CA LEU A 569 10.65 -2.55 -18.93
C LEU A 569 9.15 -2.87 -19.10
N GLY A 570 8.42 -2.04 -19.86
CA GLY A 570 6.98 -2.19 -20.06
C GLY A 570 6.58 -3.45 -20.84
N GLU A 571 7.41 -3.93 -21.76
CA GLU A 571 7.15 -5.18 -22.49
C GLU A 571 7.02 -6.42 -21.58
N SER A 572 7.55 -6.35 -20.34
CA SER A 572 7.37 -7.41 -19.35
C SER A 572 5.90 -7.67 -18.98
N ILE A 573 5.00 -6.70 -19.21
CA ILE A 573 3.55 -6.87 -19.03
C ILE A 573 3.00 -7.80 -20.12
N GLY A 574 3.33 -7.52 -21.39
CA GLY A 574 3.02 -8.39 -22.53
C GLY A 574 3.60 -9.79 -22.35
N MET A 575 4.89 -9.88 -22.00
CA MET A 575 5.57 -11.17 -21.81
C MET A 575 5.03 -11.97 -20.62
N ALA A 576 4.54 -11.32 -19.55
CA ALA A 576 3.84 -12.01 -18.47
C ALA A 576 2.52 -12.61 -18.95
N ALA A 577 1.78 -11.93 -19.83
CA ALA A 577 0.57 -12.46 -20.44
C ALA A 577 0.86 -13.59 -21.44
N GLU A 578 1.89 -13.45 -22.29
CA GLU A 578 2.37 -14.52 -23.17
C GLU A 578 2.81 -15.76 -22.39
N LEU A 579 3.42 -15.57 -21.20
CA LEU A 579 3.81 -16.66 -20.32
C LEU A 579 2.58 -17.40 -19.78
N TYR A 580 1.51 -16.68 -19.45
CA TYR A 580 0.23 -17.27 -19.04
C TYR A 580 -0.39 -18.12 -20.16
N GLU A 581 -0.36 -17.62 -21.40
CA GLU A 581 -0.79 -18.32 -22.62
C GLU A 581 0.13 -19.48 -23.04
N GLY A 582 1.33 -19.57 -22.44
CA GLY A 582 2.34 -20.57 -22.80
C GLY A 582 2.96 -20.36 -24.18
N VAL A 583 3.00 -19.11 -24.66
CA VAL A 583 3.59 -18.71 -25.95
C VAL A 583 4.83 -17.82 -25.80
N CYS A 584 5.20 -17.42 -24.59
CA CYS A 584 6.41 -16.62 -24.35
C CYS A 584 7.67 -17.39 -24.80
N THR A 585 8.46 -16.76 -25.68
CA THR A 585 9.68 -17.36 -26.25
C THR A 585 10.97 -16.88 -25.58
N ASP A 586 10.89 -15.89 -24.70
CA ASP A 586 12.05 -15.32 -24.00
C ASP A 586 12.34 -16.02 -22.66
N LEU A 587 11.55 -17.04 -22.32
CA LEU A 587 11.74 -17.93 -21.17
C LEU A 587 11.79 -19.39 -21.63
N PRO A 588 12.36 -20.31 -20.81
CA PRO A 588 12.29 -21.73 -21.09
C PRO A 588 10.85 -22.22 -21.31
N PRO A 589 10.63 -23.21 -22.19
CA PRO A 589 9.29 -23.69 -22.51
C PRO A 589 8.60 -24.26 -21.26
N VAL A 590 7.38 -23.80 -20.98
CA VAL A 590 6.55 -24.36 -19.92
C VAL A 590 6.19 -25.80 -20.32
N ARG A 591 6.46 -26.78 -19.45
CA ARG A 591 6.09 -28.18 -19.70
C ARG A 591 4.57 -28.27 -19.87
N LYS A 592 4.10 -28.61 -21.07
CA LYS A 592 2.67 -28.90 -21.31
C LYS A 592 2.26 -30.05 -20.37
N LYS A 593 1.30 -29.79 -19.47
CA LYS A 593 0.60 -30.89 -18.77
C LYS A 593 -0.03 -31.76 -19.86
N LYS A 594 0.37 -33.02 -19.92
CA LYS A 594 -0.17 -34.03 -20.84
C LYS A 594 -1.56 -34.45 -20.42
#